data_AF-A0A9D6VVD3-F1
#
_entry.id   AF-A0A9D6VVD3-F1
#
_cell.length_a   1.000
_cell.length_b   1.000
_cell.length_c   1.000
_cell.angle_alpha   90.00
_cell.angle_beta   90.00
_cell.angle_gamma   90.00
#
_symmetry.space_group_name_H-M   'P 1'
#
loop_
_entity.id
_entity.type
_entity.pdbx_description
1 polymer ?
#
loop_
_entity_poly.entity_id
_entity_poly.type
_entity_poly.pdbx_seq_one_letter_code
_entity_poly.pdbx_strand_id
1 'polypeptide(L)'
;MSTITLKISDQLKARIARLAKAGGRSAHSFMVEALEHEVERAERLRAFVREAVAADADIEAGGKTYRAEDVHAWLDRLADNPKAGRPKPCRK
;
A
#
# COMPACT_ATOMS: atom_id res chain seq x y z
N MET A 1 11.88 -24.34 6.61
CA MET A 1 12.16 -23.06 7.29
C MET A 1 13.65 -22.86 7.33
N SER A 2 14.17 -21.74 6.81
CA SER A 2 15.60 -21.40 6.88
C SER A 2 15.81 -20.41 8.02
N THR A 3 16.87 -20.57 8.80
CA THR A 3 17.22 -19.65 9.89
C THR A 3 18.17 -18.58 9.35
N ILE A 4 17.79 -17.32 9.50
CA ILE A 4 18.63 -16.17 9.17
C ILE A 4 19.07 -15.52 10.49
N THR A 5 20.37 -15.40 10.70
CA THR A 5 20.92 -14.67 11.85
C THR A 5 20.95 -13.18 11.55
N LEU A 6 20.12 -12.41 12.25
CA LEU A 6 20.06 -10.95 12.12
C LEU A 6 20.89 -10.28 13.21
N LYS A 7 21.85 -9.44 12.81
CA LYS A 7 22.53 -8.55 13.76
C LYS A 7 21.68 -7.30 13.98
N ILE A 8 21.22 -7.11 15.20
CA ILE A 8 20.47 -5.92 15.64
C ILE A 8 21.18 -5.27 16.83
N SER A 9 21.04 -3.96 16.98
CA SER A 9 21.60 -3.26 18.14
C SER A 9 20.90 -3.68 19.44
N ASP A 10 21.63 -3.65 20.55
CA ASP A 10 21.08 -3.98 21.88
C ASP A 10 19.91 -3.06 22.25
N GLN A 11 19.98 -1.79 21.85
CA GLN A 11 18.89 -0.83 22.03
C GLN A 11 17.61 -1.26 21.31
N LEU A 12 17.72 -1.73 20.06
CA LEU A 12 16.56 -2.19 19.29
C LEU A 12 16.00 -3.49 19.88
N LYS A 13 16.87 -4.43 20.25
CA LYS A 13 16.50 -5.69 20.92
C LYS A 13 15.70 -5.44 22.19
N ALA A 14 16.14 -4.50 23.04
CA ALA A 14 15.44 -4.12 24.26
C ALA A 14 14.06 -3.52 23.97
N ARG A 15 13.93 -2.66 22.95
CA ARG A 15 12.64 -2.08 22.53
C ARG A 15 11.67 -3.15 22.05
N ILE A 16 12.13 -4.08 21.21
CA ILE A 16 11.32 -5.20 20.70
C ILE A 16 10.84 -6.05 21.87
N ALA A 17 11.73 -6.43 22.79
CA ALA A 17 11.36 -7.26 23.94
C ALA A 17 10.27 -6.60 24.81
N ARG A 18 10.36 -5.29 25.06
CA ARG A 18 9.32 -4.56 25.80
C ARG A 18 7.98 -4.55 25.08
N LEU A 19 7.98 -4.25 23.77
CA LEU A 19 6.74 -4.18 22.97
C LEU A 19 6.09 -5.56 22.79
N ALA A 20 6.91 -6.60 22.58
CA ALA A 20 6.44 -7.97 22.50
C ALA A 20 5.79 -8.41 23.82
N LYS A 21 6.46 -8.14 24.96
CA LYS A 21 5.93 -8.44 26.30
C LYS A 21 4.62 -7.69 26.58
N ALA A 22 4.54 -6.41 26.24
CA ALA A 22 3.32 -5.62 26.42
C ALA A 22 2.14 -6.16 25.60
N GLY A 23 2.41 -6.74 24.42
CA GLY A 23 1.41 -7.40 23.58
C GLY A 23 1.22 -8.90 23.84
N GLY A 24 1.82 -9.47 24.89
CA GLY A 24 1.69 -10.90 25.21
C GLY A 24 2.30 -11.87 24.20
N ARG A 25 3.21 -11.41 23.34
CA ARG A 25 3.84 -12.21 22.27
C ARG A 25 5.35 -12.37 22.48
N SER A 26 5.95 -13.35 21.80
CA SER A 26 7.40 -13.54 21.83
C SER A 26 8.11 -12.49 20.99
N ALA A 27 9.35 -12.16 21.36
CA ALA A 27 10.17 -11.23 20.57
C ALA A 27 10.41 -11.77 19.14
N HIS A 28 10.48 -13.09 18.97
CA HIS A 28 10.65 -13.71 17.66
C HIS A 28 9.41 -13.52 16.78
N SER A 29 8.19 -13.82 17.25
CA SER A 29 6.98 -13.62 16.44
C SER A 29 6.76 -12.14 16.12
N PHE A 30 7.05 -11.24 17.08
CA PHE A 30 7.03 -9.79 16.82
C PHE A 30 7.94 -9.42 15.64
N MET A 31 9.16 -9.95 15.60
CA MET A 31 10.12 -9.64 14.52
C MET A 31 9.68 -10.21 13.18
N VAL A 32 9.16 -11.44 13.16
CA VAL A 32 8.66 -12.08 11.92
C VAL A 32 7.50 -11.28 11.36
N GLU A 33 6.49 -10.96 12.16
CA GLU A 33 5.33 -10.16 11.75
C GLU A 33 5.76 -8.77 11.25
N ALA A 34 6.74 -8.14 11.90
CA ALA A 34 7.26 -6.85 11.46
C ALA A 34 7.94 -6.93 10.08
N LEU A 35 8.66 -8.01 9.80
CA LEU A 35 9.28 -8.23 8.50
C LEU A 35 8.24 -8.52 7.42
N GLU A 36 7.23 -9.33 7.72
CA GLU A 36 6.12 -9.61 6.80
C GLU A 36 5.39 -8.32 6.41
N HIS A 37 5.07 -7.47 7.39
CA HIS A 37 4.44 -6.17 7.12
C HIS A 37 5.32 -5.25 6.27
N GLU A 38 6.65 -5.22 6.50
CA GLU A 38 7.52 -4.36 5.69
C GLU A 38 7.70 -4.90 4.26
N VAL A 39 7.77 -6.22 4.08
CA VAL A 39 7.78 -6.83 2.74
C VAL A 39 6.51 -6.47 2.00
N GLU A 40 5.35 -6.68 2.62
CA GLU A 40 4.07 -6.39 1.99
C GLU A 40 3.93 -4.89 1.65
N ARG A 41 4.33 -4.01 2.59
CA ARG A 41 4.36 -2.55 2.35
C ARG A 41 5.26 -2.20 1.17
N ALA A 42 6.46 -2.76 1.09
CA ALA A 42 7.41 -2.49 0.01
C ALA A 42 6.89 -3.00 -1.34
N GLU A 43 6.24 -4.16 -1.37
CA GLU A 43 5.62 -4.73 -2.57
C GLU A 43 4.45 -3.87 -3.06
N ARG A 44 3.53 -3.48 -2.17
CA ARG A 44 2.40 -2.60 -2.50
C ARG A 44 2.89 -1.24 -3.02
N LEU A 45 3.90 -0.64 -2.40
CA LEU A 45 4.46 0.62 -2.85
C LEU A 45 5.08 0.50 -4.25
N ARG A 46 5.84 -0.57 -4.50
CA ARG A 46 6.42 -0.83 -5.82
C ARG A 46 5.35 -1.09 -6.88
N ALA A 47 4.28 -1.80 -6.55
CA ALA A 47 3.14 -2.00 -7.45
C ALA A 47 2.46 -0.67 -7.78
N PHE A 48 2.15 0.13 -6.76
CA PHE A 48 1.55 1.47 -6.93
C PHE A 48 2.41 2.38 -7.82
N VAL A 49 3.73 2.42 -7.60
CA VAL A 49 4.64 3.23 -8.43
C VAL A 49 4.67 2.73 -9.88
N ARG A 50 4.70 1.41 -10.11
CA ARG A 50 4.63 0.86 -11.47
C ARG A 50 3.33 1.24 -12.18
N GLU A 51 2.20 1.12 -11.49
CA GLU A 51 0.89 1.51 -12.01
C GLU A 51 0.82 3.02 -12.32
N ALA A 52 1.36 3.86 -11.44
CA ALA A 52 1.43 5.30 -11.65
C ALA A 52 2.26 5.67 -12.88
N VAL A 53 3.44 5.05 -13.05
CA VAL A 53 4.29 5.27 -14.24
C VAL A 53 3.60 4.79 -15.52
N ALA A 54 2.90 3.65 -15.48
CA ALA A 54 2.15 3.16 -16.64
C ALA A 54 0.99 4.09 -16.99
N ALA A 55 0.27 4.61 -15.99
CA ALA A 55 -0.81 5.58 -16.19
C ALA A 55 -0.27 6.90 -16.76
N ASP A 56 0.87 7.39 -16.27
CA ASP A 56 1.52 8.60 -16.80
C ASP A 56 1.91 8.43 -18.28
N ALA A 57 2.50 7.28 -18.64
CA ALA A 57 2.82 6.97 -20.03
C ALA A 57 1.56 6.89 -20.93
N ASP A 58 0.44 6.35 -20.42
CA ASP A 58 -0.84 6.35 -21.15
C ASP A 58 -1.37 7.76 -21.37
N ILE A 59 -1.28 8.63 -20.36
CA ILE A 59 -1.69 10.04 -20.46
C ILE A 59 -0.86 10.78 -21.52
N GLU A 60 0.46 10.57 -21.54
CA GLU A 60 1.35 11.15 -22.55
C GLU A 60 1.08 10.61 -23.95
N ALA A 61 0.66 9.35 -24.07
CA ALA A 61 0.24 8.74 -25.33
C ALA A 61 -1.13 9.24 -25.85
N GLY A 62 -1.79 10.15 -25.11
CA GLY A 62 -3.12 10.67 -25.45
C GLY A 62 -4.26 9.86 -24.85
N GLY A 63 -4.01 9.13 -23.76
CA GLY A 63 -5.01 8.43 -22.98
C GLY A 63 -6.06 9.38 -22.39
N LYS A 64 -7.25 8.83 -22.13
CA LYS A 64 -8.37 9.59 -21.56
C LYS A 64 -8.07 9.95 -20.11
N THR A 65 -8.09 11.23 -19.80
CA THR A 65 -8.00 11.72 -18.43
C THR A 65 -9.35 12.22 -17.94
N TYR A 66 -9.56 12.19 -16.63
CA TYR A 66 -10.78 12.63 -15.97
C TYR A 66 -10.41 13.64 -14.87
N ARG A 67 -11.30 14.60 -14.58
CA ARG A 67 -11.11 15.49 -13.44
C ARG A 67 -11.33 14.70 -12.15
N ALA A 68 -10.45 14.91 -11.16
CA ALA A 68 -10.54 14.20 -9.89
C ALA A 68 -11.91 14.41 -9.21
N GLU A 69 -12.41 15.65 -9.20
CA GLU A 69 -13.74 15.99 -8.66
C GLU A 69 -14.88 15.18 -9.30
N ASP A 70 -14.87 15.03 -10.64
CA ASP A 70 -15.89 14.26 -11.37
C ASP A 70 -15.80 12.76 -11.05
N VAL A 71 -14.59 12.25 -10.86
CA VAL A 71 -14.35 10.85 -10.46
C VAL A 71 -14.82 10.61 -9.04
N HIS A 72 -14.48 11.49 -8.09
CA HIS A 72 -14.92 11.38 -6.70
C HIS A 72 -16.46 11.44 -6.58
N ALA A 73 -17.09 12.42 -7.21
CA ALA A 73 -18.55 12.51 -7.26
C ALA A 73 -19.22 11.31 -7.97
N TRP A 74 -18.51 10.65 -8.88
CA TRP A 74 -18.98 9.39 -9.48
C TRP A 74 -18.81 8.20 -8.53
N LEU A 75 -17.71 8.10 -7.79
CA LEU A 75 -17.49 7.04 -6.81
C LEU A 75 -18.53 7.07 -5.68
N ASP A 76 -18.88 8.26 -5.20
CA ASP A 76 -19.95 8.41 -4.20
C ASP A 76 -21.29 7.90 -4.74
N ARG A 77 -21.66 8.28 -5.98
CA ARG A 77 -22.87 7.77 -6.65
C ARG A 77 -22.81 6.27 -6.92
N LEU A 78 -21.61 5.73 -7.18
CA LEU A 78 -21.41 4.31 -7.46
C LEU A 78 -21.61 3.45 -6.21
N ALA A 79 -21.26 3.96 -5.04
CA ALA A 79 -21.49 3.30 -3.75
C ALA A 79 -22.99 3.07 -3.49
N ASP A 80 -23.84 4.04 -3.85
CA ASP A 80 -25.30 3.95 -3.70
C ASP A 80 -25.97 3.22 -4.87
N ASN A 81 -25.45 3.38 -6.09
CA ASN A 81 -25.99 2.79 -7.30
C ASN A 81 -24.89 2.23 -8.20
N PRO A 82 -24.73 0.89 -8.26
CA PRO A 82 -23.74 0.22 -9.11
C PRO A 82 -23.86 0.52 -10.61
N LYS A 83 -24.99 1.09 -11.06
CA LYS A 83 -25.23 1.49 -12.46
C LYS A 83 -24.98 2.99 -12.72
N ALA A 84 -24.37 3.71 -11.78
CA ALA A 84 -24.03 5.12 -11.98
C ALA A 84 -23.10 5.31 -13.21
N GLY A 85 -23.52 6.16 -14.15
CA GLY A 85 -22.76 6.45 -15.37
C GLY A 85 -21.42 7.14 -15.09
N ARG A 86 -20.37 6.69 -15.79
CA ARG A 86 -19.00 7.23 -15.67
C ARG A 86 -18.92 8.73 -16.01
N PRO A 87 -17.97 9.46 -15.40
CA PRO A 87 -17.73 10.86 -15.73
C PRO A 87 -17.21 11.01 -17.17
N LYS A 88 -17.40 12.21 -17.74
CA LYS A 88 -16.88 12.53 -19.08
C LYS A 88 -15.37 12.77 -18.98
N PRO A 89 -14.57 12.27 -19.94
CA PRO A 89 -13.14 12.55 -19.95
C PRO A 89 -12.90 14.03 -20.27
N CYS A 90 -11.93 14.64 -19.58
CA CYS A 90 -11.53 16.02 -19.81
C CYS A 90 -10.51 16.17 -20.95
N ARG A 91 -9.72 15.13 -21.22
CA ARG A 91 -8.88 15.01 -22.42
C ARG A 91 -9.26 13.74 -23.16
N LYS A 92 -9.39 13.84 -24.49
CA LYS A 92 -9.67 12.70 -25.37
C LYS A 92 -8.38 12.07 -25.86
#